data_AF-A0AAD4C8R5-F1
#
_entry.id   AF-A0AAD4C8R5-F1
#
_cell.length_a   1.000
_cell.length_b   1.000
_cell.length_c   1.000
_cell.angle_alpha   90.00
_cell.angle_beta   90.00
_cell.angle_gamma   90.00
#
_symmetry.space_group_name_H-M   'P 1'
#
loop_
_entity.id
_entity.type
_entity.pdbx_description
1 polymer ?
#
loop_
_entity_poly.entity_id
_entity_poly.type
_entity_poly.pdbx_seq_one_letter_code
_entity_poly.pdbx_strand_id
1 'polypeptide(L)'
;MTARVAAVLALLPFSSVFAFSNTVPFVAWSSQRSDALNNLTPGTRPNHGTLLQDIISNGDLCSYDAVVVVDHPGAHSSDLQALQPSCRLATLIKDAPSSRQLPHVERSLGSSPEAAALFTDRCGSITIDVIPGSGEWNFDADKKHVLSISMPPIEGSPRYRKTVMAEHERLLSKELDRLAALTSNHLVIYAGSHIPLERRQLPSLSEFDSPPDAAALLSAAAVASPQGGILHRYQLLTPALITSLLVAFFILVPIVMIGINTLASIQSTLRSEAPKDYSAQEKKTQ
;
A
#
# COMPACT_ATOMS: atom_id res chain seq x y z
N MET A 1 26.91 17.13 -33.85
CA MET A 1 26.52 15.78 -33.38
C MET A 1 26.29 15.71 -31.85
N THR A 2 26.11 16.84 -31.15
CA THR A 2 25.94 16.88 -29.68
C THR A 2 24.50 17.03 -29.22
N ALA A 3 23.55 17.33 -30.12
CA ALA A 3 22.14 17.52 -29.79
C ALA A 3 21.31 16.22 -29.70
N ARG A 4 21.83 15.07 -30.17
CA ARG A 4 21.10 13.80 -30.16
C ARG A 4 21.18 13.03 -28.84
N VAL A 5 22.14 13.36 -27.97
CA VAL A 5 22.33 12.66 -26.68
C VAL A 5 21.45 13.27 -25.57
N ALA A 6 21.10 14.55 -25.68
CA ALA A 6 20.30 15.24 -24.66
C ALA A 6 18.81 14.83 -24.65
N ALA A 7 18.27 14.33 -25.77
CA ALA A 7 16.85 13.98 -25.89
C ALA A 7 16.47 12.63 -25.23
N VAL A 8 17.45 11.76 -24.93
CA VAL A 8 17.18 10.42 -24.38
C VAL A 8 17.06 10.44 -22.85
N LEU A 9 17.61 11.45 -22.16
CA LEU A 9 17.51 11.53 -20.68
C LEU A 9 16.18 12.11 -20.15
N ALA A 10 15.35 12.73 -20.99
CA ALA A 10 14.12 13.38 -20.53
C ALA A 10 12.89 12.44 -20.41
N LEU A 11 13.02 11.18 -20.81
CA LEU A 11 11.90 10.20 -20.83
C LEU A 11 11.86 9.26 -19.61
N LEU A 12 12.68 9.49 -18.59
CA LEU A 12 12.83 8.57 -17.44
C LEU A 12 12.13 8.91 -16.11
N PRO A 13 11.10 9.78 -15.97
CA PRO A 13 10.44 9.96 -14.67
C PRO A 13 8.98 9.46 -14.66
N PHE A 14 8.67 8.22 -15.07
CA PHE A 14 7.28 7.70 -14.91
C PHE A 14 7.16 6.26 -14.37
N SER A 15 8.25 5.57 -14.07
CA SER A 15 8.19 4.16 -13.63
C SER A 15 8.26 3.95 -12.10
N SER A 16 8.24 5.02 -11.29
CA SER A 16 8.56 4.94 -9.85
C SER A 16 7.39 4.96 -8.86
N VAL A 17 6.12 4.89 -9.29
CA VAL A 17 4.98 5.14 -8.37
C VAL A 17 4.32 3.87 -7.77
N PHE A 18 4.63 2.67 -8.26
CA PHE A 18 3.98 1.43 -7.76
C PHE A 18 4.75 0.64 -6.69
N ALA A 19 5.92 1.11 -6.26
CA ALA A 19 6.82 0.32 -5.40
C ALA A 19 6.23 -0.04 -4.01
N PHE A 20 5.20 0.66 -3.54
CA PHE A 20 4.63 0.48 -2.20
C PHE A 20 3.21 -0.10 -2.16
N SER A 21 2.60 -0.37 -3.32
CA SER A 21 1.19 -0.78 -3.39
C SER A 21 0.87 -2.13 -2.74
N ASN A 22 1.88 -2.97 -2.50
CA ASN A 22 1.76 -4.29 -1.89
C ASN A 22 2.59 -4.41 -0.61
N THR A 23 2.71 -3.31 0.13
CA THR A 23 3.44 -3.29 1.40
C THR A 23 2.51 -3.01 2.56
N VAL A 24 2.84 -3.62 3.70
CA VAL A 24 2.12 -3.48 4.96
C VAL A 24 3.10 -3.02 6.04
N PRO A 25 2.61 -2.34 7.09
CA PRO A 25 3.46 -1.94 8.19
C PRO A 25 3.83 -3.13 9.06
N PHE A 26 5.09 -3.18 9.49
CA PHE A 26 5.57 -4.07 10.53
C PHE A 26 6.22 -3.22 11.63
N VAL A 27 5.76 -3.39 12.85
CA VAL A 27 6.29 -2.67 14.01
C VAL A 27 6.48 -3.66 15.14
N ALA A 28 7.67 -3.74 15.69
CA ALA A 28 7.97 -4.59 16.83
C ALA A 28 8.66 -3.80 17.93
N TRP A 29 8.24 -4.00 19.17
CA TRP A 29 8.83 -3.34 20.33
C TRP A 29 8.79 -4.25 21.56
N SER A 30 9.73 -4.06 22.47
CA SER A 30 9.84 -4.85 23.69
C SER A 30 9.90 -3.97 24.93
N SER A 31 9.41 -4.50 26.05
CA SER A 31 9.47 -3.82 27.35
C SER A 31 10.87 -3.78 27.94
N GLN A 32 11.76 -4.66 27.50
CA GLN A 32 13.18 -4.71 27.86
C GLN A 32 14.07 -4.57 26.63
N ARG A 33 15.38 -4.46 26.82
CA ARG A 33 16.35 -4.42 25.72
C ARG A 33 16.33 -5.76 24.98
N SER A 34 16.19 -5.72 23.66
CA SER A 34 16.14 -6.91 22.80
C SER A 34 17.28 -6.89 21.80
N ASP A 35 18.11 -7.92 21.79
CA ASP A 35 19.14 -8.08 20.77
C ASP A 35 18.52 -8.53 19.44
N ALA A 36 17.42 -9.30 19.47
CA ALA A 36 16.62 -9.64 18.29
C ALA A 36 16.17 -8.39 17.53
N LEU A 37 15.62 -7.40 18.23
CA LEU A 37 15.16 -6.16 17.59
C LEU A 37 16.32 -5.24 17.24
N ASN A 38 17.32 -5.09 18.11
CA ASN A 38 18.43 -4.18 17.86
C ASN A 38 19.32 -4.62 16.69
N ASN A 39 19.51 -5.92 16.50
CA ASN A 39 20.32 -6.46 15.42
C ASN A 39 19.52 -6.77 14.15
N LEU A 40 18.22 -6.47 14.12
CA LEU A 40 17.39 -6.68 12.95
C LEU A 40 17.86 -5.78 11.79
N THR A 41 18.51 -6.38 10.81
CA THR A 41 18.96 -5.72 9.58
C THR A 41 18.02 -6.10 8.43
N PRO A 42 16.97 -5.30 8.16
CA PRO A 42 16.08 -5.58 7.05
C PRO A 42 16.85 -5.50 5.73
N GLY A 43 16.66 -6.50 4.86
CA GLY A 43 17.20 -6.47 3.50
C GLY A 43 16.53 -5.38 2.65
N THR A 44 16.96 -5.23 1.39
CA THR A 44 16.45 -4.20 0.46
C THR A 44 14.93 -4.30 0.21
N ARG A 45 14.36 -5.50 0.40
CA ARG A 45 12.92 -5.80 0.34
C ARG A 45 12.59 -6.77 1.46
N PRO A 46 12.31 -6.27 2.67
CA PRO A 46 12.03 -7.13 3.80
C PRO A 46 10.67 -7.79 3.62
N ASN A 47 10.55 -9.06 3.97
CA ASN A 47 9.31 -9.84 3.94
C ASN A 47 8.90 -10.19 5.38
N HIS A 48 7.60 -10.16 5.70
CA HIS A 48 7.07 -10.58 7.00
C HIS A 48 7.64 -11.92 7.48
N GLY A 49 7.64 -12.94 6.62
CA GLY A 49 8.12 -14.27 7.00
C GLY A 49 9.60 -14.29 7.35
N THR A 50 10.45 -13.61 6.58
CA THR A 50 11.89 -13.55 6.85
C THR A 50 12.20 -12.74 8.09
N LEU A 51 11.51 -11.61 8.30
CA LEU A 51 11.68 -10.79 9.51
C LEU A 51 11.27 -11.55 10.76
N LEU A 52 10.15 -12.26 10.71
CA LEU A 52 9.68 -13.09 11.82
C LEU A 52 10.68 -14.22 12.08
N GLN A 53 11.18 -14.87 11.02
CA GLN A 53 12.19 -15.91 11.14
C GLN A 53 13.50 -15.38 11.74
N ASP A 54 13.94 -14.17 11.38
CA ASP A 54 15.16 -13.54 11.91
C ASP A 54 14.99 -13.21 13.41
N ILE A 55 13.83 -12.67 13.80
CA ILE A 55 13.48 -12.40 15.20
C ILE A 55 13.41 -13.71 15.99
N ILE A 56 12.73 -14.72 15.44
CA ILE A 56 12.58 -16.02 16.07
C ILE A 56 13.93 -16.71 16.21
N SER A 57 14.79 -16.62 15.18
CA SER A 57 16.09 -17.27 15.14
C SER A 57 17.06 -16.77 16.20
N ASN A 58 16.81 -15.60 16.77
CA ASN A 58 17.62 -15.05 17.84
C ASN A 58 17.39 -15.77 19.19
N GLY A 59 18.42 -15.78 20.04
CA GLY A 59 18.42 -16.58 21.28
C GLY A 59 17.66 -15.93 22.43
N ASP A 60 17.49 -14.61 22.40
CA ASP A 60 16.84 -13.80 23.42
C ASP A 60 15.31 -13.89 23.38
N LEU A 61 14.73 -14.37 22.29
CA LEU A 61 13.28 -14.48 22.12
C LEU A 61 12.61 -15.32 23.22
N CYS A 62 13.20 -16.48 23.55
CA CYS A 62 12.61 -17.36 24.55
C CYS A 62 12.83 -16.85 25.99
N SER A 63 13.45 -15.69 26.17
CA SER A 63 13.56 -15.04 27.49
C SER A 63 12.31 -14.23 27.86
N TYR A 64 11.45 -13.89 26.90
CA TYR A 64 10.19 -13.19 27.16
C TYR A 64 9.17 -14.10 27.85
N ASP A 65 8.42 -13.53 28.80
CA ASP A 65 7.33 -14.24 29.48
C ASP A 65 6.06 -14.21 28.63
N ALA A 66 5.89 -13.15 27.83
CA ALA A 66 4.82 -13.04 26.85
C ALA A 66 5.28 -12.46 25.51
N VAL A 67 4.79 -13.04 24.42
CA VAL A 67 4.94 -12.50 23.06
C VAL A 67 3.55 -12.20 22.52
N VAL A 68 3.31 -10.98 22.06
CA VAL A 68 2.05 -10.57 21.46
C VAL A 68 2.25 -10.42 19.97
N VAL A 69 1.47 -11.14 19.17
CA VAL A 69 1.40 -11.00 17.73
C VAL A 69 0.06 -10.37 17.38
N VAL A 70 0.09 -9.16 16.84
CA VAL A 70 -1.09 -8.41 16.44
C VAL A 70 -1.21 -8.44 14.94
N ASP A 71 -2.29 -9.04 14.45
CA ASP A 71 -2.71 -9.02 13.06
C ASP A 71 -3.68 -7.86 12.82
N HIS A 72 -3.38 -6.95 11.90
CA HIS A 72 -4.25 -5.83 11.58
C HIS A 72 -4.60 -5.78 10.09
N PRO A 73 -5.69 -6.44 9.67
CA PRO A 73 -6.10 -6.48 8.27
C PRO A 73 -6.41 -5.09 7.71
N GLY A 74 -5.83 -4.76 6.56
CA GLY A 74 -6.05 -3.49 5.88
C GLY A 74 -5.29 -2.30 6.47
N ALA A 75 -4.54 -2.48 7.56
CA ALA A 75 -3.72 -1.42 8.13
C ALA A 75 -2.59 -1.00 7.17
N HIS A 76 -2.36 0.31 7.09
CA HIS A 76 -1.34 0.91 6.25
C HIS A 76 -0.39 1.77 7.10
N SER A 77 0.83 2.00 6.61
CA SER A 77 1.81 2.85 7.30
C SER A 77 1.31 4.26 7.55
N SER A 78 0.49 4.80 6.63
CA SER A 78 -0.16 6.10 6.80
C SER A 78 -1.12 6.15 7.99
N ASP A 79 -1.76 5.04 8.35
CA ASP A 79 -2.69 5.01 9.48
C ASP A 79 -1.93 5.08 10.80
N LEU A 80 -0.82 4.34 10.92
CA LEU A 80 0.08 4.40 12.08
C LEU A 80 0.77 5.76 12.21
N GLN A 81 1.21 6.35 11.10
CA GLN A 81 1.81 7.69 11.09
C GLN A 81 0.79 8.79 11.42
N ALA A 82 -0.50 8.57 11.12
CA ALA A 82 -1.57 9.51 11.45
C ALA A 82 -2.06 9.42 12.89
N LEU A 83 -1.53 8.47 13.69
CA LEU A 83 -1.80 8.40 15.12
C LEU A 83 -1.36 9.67 15.82
N GLN A 84 -2.13 10.08 16.83
CA GLN A 84 -1.74 11.23 17.65
C GLN A 84 -0.50 10.86 18.46
N PRO A 85 0.57 11.69 18.48
CA PRO A 85 1.78 11.38 19.24
C PRO A 85 1.55 11.21 20.75
N SER A 86 0.45 11.77 21.27
CA SER A 86 0.02 11.66 22.67
C SER A 86 -0.82 10.42 22.96
N CYS A 87 -1.17 9.59 21.97
CA CYS A 87 -1.93 8.38 22.22
C CYS A 87 -1.06 7.32 22.90
N ARG A 88 -1.71 6.35 23.55
CA ARG A 88 -1.04 5.36 24.39
C ARG A 88 -0.17 4.43 23.56
N LEU A 89 -0.66 3.99 22.40
CA LEU A 89 0.11 3.13 21.51
C LEU A 89 1.35 3.84 20.95
N ALA A 90 1.23 5.09 20.53
CA ALA A 90 2.37 5.86 20.01
C ALA A 90 3.44 6.08 21.08
N THR A 91 3.03 6.35 22.33
CA THR A 91 3.95 6.48 23.47
C THR A 91 4.61 5.15 23.81
N LEU A 92 3.86 4.04 23.87
CA LEU A 92 4.44 2.70 24.09
C LEU A 92 5.52 2.34 23.06
N ILE A 93 5.27 2.59 21.77
CA ILE A 93 6.24 2.29 20.70
C ILE A 93 7.48 3.19 20.79
N LYS A 94 7.29 4.47 21.14
CA LYS A 94 8.36 5.48 21.21
C LYS A 94 9.25 5.30 22.45
N ASP A 95 8.64 4.99 23.59
CA ASP A 95 9.33 4.92 24.88
C ASP A 95 9.89 3.51 25.16
N ALA A 96 9.58 2.53 24.30
CA ALA A 96 10.10 1.17 24.40
C ALA A 96 11.64 1.13 24.34
N PRO A 97 12.32 0.40 25.24
CA PRO A 97 13.78 0.25 25.24
C PRO A 97 14.37 -0.32 23.95
N SER A 98 13.61 -1.11 23.20
CA SER A 98 13.99 -1.59 21.87
C SER A 98 12.76 -1.61 20.98
N SER A 99 12.84 -0.95 19.82
CA SER A 99 11.73 -0.72 18.91
C SER A 99 12.23 -0.68 17.47
N ARG A 100 11.51 -1.35 16.57
CA ARG A 100 11.77 -1.39 15.13
C ARG A 100 10.48 -1.14 14.38
N GLN A 101 10.51 -0.14 13.51
CA GLN A 101 9.39 0.26 12.67
C GLN A 101 9.81 0.14 11.21
N LEU A 102 9.12 -0.72 10.47
CA LEU A 102 9.32 -0.95 9.05
C LEU A 102 7.99 -0.62 8.36
N PRO A 103 7.84 0.61 7.84
CA PRO A 103 6.58 1.08 7.27
C PRO A 103 6.14 0.28 6.03
N HIS A 104 7.09 -0.33 5.33
CA HIS A 104 6.88 -0.98 4.05
C HIS A 104 7.57 -2.34 4.02
N VAL A 105 6.83 -3.38 4.38
CA VAL A 105 7.30 -4.78 4.31
C VAL A 105 6.49 -5.51 3.23
N GLU A 106 7.19 -6.28 2.40
CA GLU A 106 6.56 -7.14 1.41
C GLU A 106 5.78 -8.27 2.10
N ARG A 107 4.62 -8.57 1.53
CA ARG A 107 3.70 -9.59 2.00
C ARG A 107 4.34 -11.00 1.91
N SER A 108 4.38 -11.76 3.01
CA SER A 108 4.22 -13.22 2.94
C SER A 108 2.78 -13.58 3.28
N LEU A 109 2.30 -14.69 2.73
CA LEU A 109 0.95 -15.21 2.98
C LEU A 109 0.78 -15.82 4.39
N GLY A 110 1.70 -15.52 5.34
CA GLY A 110 1.63 -16.07 6.69
C GLY A 110 0.59 -15.32 7.52
N SER A 111 -0.32 -16.06 8.13
CA SER A 111 -1.33 -15.51 9.04
C SER A 111 -0.76 -15.42 10.48
N SER A 112 -1.27 -14.52 11.32
CA SER A 112 -0.88 -14.44 12.74
C SER A 112 -0.82 -15.77 13.50
N PRO A 113 -1.76 -16.72 13.33
CA PRO A 113 -1.66 -18.02 14.00
C PRO A 113 -0.46 -18.87 13.55
N GLU A 114 0.01 -18.72 12.31
CA GLU A 114 1.23 -19.39 11.85
C GLU A 114 2.47 -18.81 12.55
N ALA A 115 2.53 -17.49 12.67
CA ALA A 115 3.59 -16.84 13.44
C ALA A 115 3.56 -17.30 14.91
N ALA A 116 2.38 -17.34 15.53
CA ALA A 116 2.19 -17.80 16.90
C ALA A 116 2.64 -19.25 17.10
N ALA A 117 2.34 -20.14 16.15
CA ALA A 117 2.78 -21.54 16.18
C ALA A 117 4.30 -21.67 16.20
N LEU A 118 5.02 -20.86 15.41
CA LEU A 118 6.49 -20.89 15.39
C LEU A 118 7.12 -20.50 16.74
N PHE A 119 6.50 -19.57 17.49
CA PHE A 119 6.95 -19.22 18.84
C PHE A 119 6.71 -20.35 19.83
N THR A 120 5.53 -20.96 19.76
CA THR A 120 5.12 -22.09 20.61
C THR A 120 6.03 -23.30 20.42
N ASP A 121 6.32 -23.68 19.18
CA ASP A 121 7.19 -24.82 18.88
C ASP A 121 8.63 -24.61 19.36
N ARG A 122 9.13 -23.37 19.31
CA ARG A 122 10.51 -23.05 19.68
C ARG A 122 10.71 -22.84 21.18
N CYS A 123 9.80 -22.10 21.83
CA CYS A 123 9.97 -21.66 23.20
C CYS A 123 9.15 -22.45 24.23
N GLY A 124 8.34 -23.42 23.78
CA GLY A 124 7.45 -24.19 24.66
C GLY A 124 6.36 -23.34 25.31
N SER A 125 5.97 -22.25 24.65
CA SER A 125 4.92 -21.34 25.11
C SER A 125 3.52 -21.84 24.77
N ILE A 126 2.49 -21.28 25.39
CA ILE A 126 1.09 -21.57 25.10
C ILE A 126 0.51 -20.45 24.24
N THR A 127 -0.09 -20.80 23.11
CA THR A 127 -0.80 -19.82 22.28
C THR A 127 -2.18 -19.53 22.86
N ILE A 128 -2.53 -18.25 22.98
CA ILE A 128 -3.85 -17.76 23.38
C ILE A 128 -4.36 -16.83 22.27
N ASP A 129 -5.47 -17.20 21.65
CA ASP A 129 -6.14 -16.34 20.68
C ASP A 129 -7.01 -15.32 21.43
N VAL A 130 -6.76 -14.03 21.17
CA VAL A 130 -7.43 -12.92 21.85
C VAL A 130 -8.20 -12.10 20.82
N ILE A 131 -9.50 -11.96 21.06
CA ILE A 131 -10.36 -11.04 20.33
C ILE A 131 -10.39 -9.72 21.12
N PRO A 132 -9.94 -8.59 20.55
CA PRO A 132 -9.94 -7.31 21.25
C PRO A 132 -11.32 -6.99 21.85
N GLY A 133 -11.37 -6.66 23.15
CA GLY A 133 -12.61 -6.28 23.82
C GLY A 133 -13.47 -7.42 24.36
N SER A 134 -13.14 -8.69 24.13
CA SER A 134 -13.85 -9.84 24.73
C SER A 134 -13.64 -9.92 26.25
N GLY A 135 -12.54 -9.36 26.76
CA GLY A 135 -12.34 -9.07 28.18
C GLY A 135 -11.84 -10.22 29.04
N GLU A 136 -11.72 -11.45 28.51
CA GLU A 136 -11.27 -12.61 29.28
C GLU A 136 -10.24 -13.44 28.50
N TRP A 137 -9.01 -13.43 29.00
CA TRP A 137 -7.96 -14.39 28.66
C TRP A 137 -7.21 -14.75 29.94
N ASN A 138 -7.04 -16.05 30.18
CA ASN A 138 -6.44 -16.55 31.42
C ASN A 138 -4.92 -16.61 31.27
N PHE A 139 -4.21 -15.78 32.03
CA PHE A 139 -2.76 -15.75 32.03
C PHE A 139 -2.23 -16.57 33.20
N ASP A 140 -1.56 -17.67 32.89
CA ASP A 140 -0.89 -18.50 33.90
C ASP A 140 0.53 -17.97 34.12
N ALA A 141 0.78 -17.33 35.27
CA ALA A 141 2.05 -16.66 35.54
C ALA A 141 3.27 -17.62 35.52
N ASP A 142 3.05 -18.92 35.68
CA ASP A 142 4.12 -19.93 35.69
C ASP A 142 4.49 -20.42 34.28
N LYS A 143 3.81 -19.93 33.23
CA LYS A 143 4.01 -20.35 31.84
C LYS A 143 4.25 -19.16 30.94
N LYS A 144 4.95 -19.42 29.84
CA LYS A 144 5.16 -18.45 28.76
C LYS A 144 3.99 -18.46 27.81
N HIS A 145 3.54 -17.29 27.38
CA HIS A 145 2.36 -17.17 26.54
C HIS A 145 2.66 -16.45 25.23
N VAL A 146 2.00 -16.88 24.16
CA VAL A 146 1.98 -16.21 22.87
C VAL A 146 0.55 -15.76 22.60
N LEU A 147 0.31 -14.46 22.65
CA LEU A 147 -1.01 -13.88 22.44
C LEU A 147 -1.16 -13.53 20.96
N SER A 148 -2.08 -14.20 20.27
CA SER A 148 -2.44 -13.88 18.89
C SER A 148 -3.67 -12.97 18.91
N ILE A 149 -3.49 -11.69 18.61
CA ILE A 149 -4.55 -10.67 18.59
C ILE A 149 -4.98 -10.43 17.15
N SER A 150 -6.23 -10.73 16.82
CA SER A 150 -6.80 -10.44 15.51
C SER A 150 -7.62 -9.16 15.56
N MET A 151 -7.15 -8.09 14.91
CA MET A 151 -7.86 -6.82 14.86
C MET A 151 -8.93 -6.80 13.76
N PRO A 152 -10.01 -6.01 13.93
CA PRO A 152 -10.97 -5.78 12.86
C PRO A 152 -10.32 -5.12 11.62
N PRO A 153 -10.82 -5.38 10.40
CA PRO A 153 -10.26 -4.82 9.18
C PRO A 153 -10.51 -3.32 9.05
N ILE A 154 -9.56 -2.59 8.44
CA ILE A 154 -9.71 -1.17 8.10
C ILE A 154 -9.89 -0.98 6.59
N GLU A 155 -11.04 -0.47 6.19
CA GLU A 155 -11.36 -0.08 4.80
C GLU A 155 -11.96 1.32 4.71
N GLY A 156 -11.95 1.91 3.51
CA GLY A 156 -12.67 3.16 3.24
C GLY A 156 -11.76 4.39 3.11
N SER A 157 -12.38 5.57 3.21
CA SER A 157 -11.73 6.86 2.96
C SER A 157 -10.67 7.22 4.02
N PRO A 158 -9.64 8.03 3.71
CA PRO A 158 -8.60 8.39 4.68
C PRO A 158 -9.13 9.01 5.99
N ARG A 159 -10.21 9.80 5.93
CA ARG A 159 -10.85 10.37 7.12
C ARG A 159 -11.50 9.30 7.99
N TYR A 160 -12.20 8.35 7.37
CA TYR A 160 -12.82 7.23 8.07
C TYR A 160 -11.77 6.32 8.70
N ARG A 161 -10.73 5.95 7.94
CA ARG A 161 -9.60 5.16 8.42
C ARG A 161 -8.96 5.77 9.66
N LYS A 162 -8.76 7.09 9.67
CA LYS A 162 -8.22 7.80 10.84
C LYS A 162 -9.09 7.65 12.09
N THR A 163 -10.41 7.78 11.95
CA THR A 163 -11.36 7.62 13.07
C THR A 163 -11.36 6.18 13.59
N VAL A 164 -11.44 5.20 12.69
CA VAL A 164 -11.42 3.77 13.05
C VAL A 164 -10.09 3.38 13.70
N MET A 165 -8.97 3.88 13.17
CA MET A 165 -7.65 3.61 13.74
C MET A 165 -7.51 4.17 15.16
N ALA A 166 -8.12 5.32 15.48
CA ALA A 166 -8.14 5.85 16.84
C ALA A 166 -8.96 4.97 17.81
N GLU A 167 -10.05 4.36 17.34
CA GLU A 167 -10.82 3.40 18.13
C GLU A 167 -10.05 2.09 18.35
N HIS A 168 -9.45 1.55 17.29
CA HIS A 168 -8.61 0.36 17.34
C HIS A 168 -7.40 0.56 18.25
N GLU A 169 -6.79 1.75 18.24
CA GLU A 169 -5.70 2.11 19.14
C GLU A 169 -6.13 2.02 20.61
N ARG A 170 -7.30 2.56 20.97
CA ARG A 170 -7.82 2.49 22.34
C ARG A 170 -8.12 1.06 22.79
N LEU A 171 -8.63 0.22 21.89
CA LEU A 171 -8.88 -1.20 22.17
C LEU A 171 -7.57 -1.93 22.43
N LEU A 172 -6.60 -1.78 21.52
CA LEU A 172 -5.31 -2.44 21.61
C LEU A 172 -4.51 -1.97 22.83
N SER A 173 -4.48 -0.66 23.10
CA SER A 173 -3.76 -0.09 24.24
C SER A 173 -4.28 -0.64 25.57
N LYS A 174 -5.62 -0.81 25.69
CA LYS A 174 -6.24 -1.38 26.89
C LYS A 174 -5.80 -2.83 27.12
N GLU A 175 -5.73 -3.65 26.08
CA GLU A 175 -5.25 -5.03 26.21
C GLU A 175 -3.75 -5.10 26.52
N LEU A 176 -2.94 -4.21 25.93
CA LEU A 176 -1.51 -4.12 26.24
C LEU A 176 -1.25 -3.62 27.66
N ASP A 177 -2.04 -2.67 28.18
CA ASP A 177 -1.91 -2.21 29.57
C ASP A 177 -2.28 -3.34 30.57
N ARG A 178 -3.26 -4.19 30.23
CA ARG A 178 -3.56 -5.40 31.01
C ARG A 178 -2.40 -6.39 31.01
N LEU A 179 -1.79 -6.61 29.84
CA LEU A 179 -0.62 -7.46 29.74
C LEU A 179 0.55 -6.91 30.57
N ALA A 180 0.82 -5.61 30.48
CA ALA A 180 1.88 -4.96 31.24
C ALA A 180 1.66 -5.04 32.77
N ALA A 181 0.41 -5.15 33.22
CA ALA A 181 0.09 -5.39 34.63
C ALA A 181 0.38 -6.84 35.08
N LEU A 182 0.37 -7.80 34.15
CA LEU A 182 0.62 -9.22 34.41
C LEU A 182 2.10 -9.60 34.27
N THR A 183 2.79 -9.02 33.28
CA THR A 183 4.20 -9.29 33.00
C THR A 183 4.98 -8.03 32.66
N SER A 184 6.15 -7.91 33.28
CA SER A 184 7.12 -6.84 32.99
C SER A 184 8.00 -7.14 31.77
N ASN A 185 8.05 -8.39 31.30
CA ASN A 185 8.92 -8.82 30.21
C ASN A 185 8.12 -9.37 29.03
N HIS A 186 7.79 -8.48 28.08
CA HIS A 186 7.00 -8.83 26.93
C HIS A 186 7.55 -8.22 25.62
N LEU A 187 7.29 -8.91 24.52
CA LEU A 187 7.57 -8.48 23.16
C LEU A 187 6.24 -8.32 22.43
N VAL A 188 6.07 -7.22 21.70
CA VAL A 188 4.89 -6.99 20.85
C VAL A 188 5.34 -6.87 19.40
N ILE A 189 4.68 -7.62 18.52
CA ILE A 189 4.86 -7.61 17.08
C ILE A 189 3.52 -7.22 16.47
N TYR A 190 3.45 -6.02 15.92
CA TYR A 190 2.31 -5.51 15.18
C TYR A 190 2.57 -5.63 13.67
N ALA A 191 1.67 -6.33 12.99
CA ALA A 191 1.76 -6.59 11.56
C ALA A 191 0.46 -6.19 10.88
N GLY A 192 0.56 -5.40 9.81
CA GLY A 192 -0.54 -5.23 8.88
C GLY A 192 -0.71 -6.48 8.01
N SER A 193 -1.94 -6.83 7.68
CA SER A 193 -2.23 -7.95 6.77
C SER A 193 -3.28 -7.57 5.73
N HIS A 194 -3.59 -8.49 4.84
CA HIS A 194 -4.64 -8.27 3.86
C HIS A 194 -5.99 -8.65 4.39
N ILE A 195 -6.97 -7.88 3.93
CA ILE A 195 -8.36 -8.13 4.24
C ILE A 195 -8.74 -9.43 3.54
N PRO A 196 -9.16 -10.47 4.29
CA PRO A 196 -9.45 -11.78 3.73
C PRO A 196 -10.52 -11.64 2.64
N LEU A 197 -10.21 -12.18 1.46
CA LEU A 197 -11.00 -12.01 0.24
C LEU A 197 -12.36 -12.71 0.30
N GLU A 198 -12.58 -13.62 1.25
CA GLU A 198 -13.87 -14.29 1.49
C GLU A 198 -15.01 -13.29 1.73
N ARG A 199 -14.73 -12.08 2.21
CA ARG A 199 -15.77 -11.06 2.43
C ARG A 199 -16.21 -10.31 1.17
N ARG A 200 -15.43 -10.35 0.07
CA ARG A 200 -15.84 -9.73 -1.21
C ARG A 200 -16.84 -10.58 -2.01
N GLN A 201 -17.08 -11.81 -1.56
CA GLN A 201 -18.07 -12.71 -2.16
C GLN A 201 -19.41 -12.70 -1.43
N LEU A 202 -19.56 -11.95 -0.33
CA LEU A 202 -20.89 -11.68 0.23
C LEU A 202 -21.58 -10.59 -0.61
N PRO A 203 -22.82 -10.81 -1.09
CA PRO A 203 -23.63 -9.74 -1.64
C PRO A 203 -23.74 -8.65 -0.59
N SER A 204 -23.53 -7.40 -0.98
CA SER A 204 -23.88 -6.24 -0.17
C SER A 204 -25.35 -6.39 0.25
N LEU A 205 -25.59 -6.81 1.50
CA LEU A 205 -26.90 -6.76 2.11
C LEU A 205 -27.26 -5.27 2.22
N SER A 206 -28.03 -4.84 1.23
CA SER A 206 -29.15 -3.90 1.35
C SER A 206 -29.30 -3.27 2.73
N GLU A 207 -29.04 -1.96 2.75
CA GLU A 207 -29.54 -1.00 3.72
C GLU A 207 -31.09 -0.96 3.61
N PHE A 208 -31.72 -1.99 4.16
CA PHE A 208 -33.17 -2.13 4.34
C PHE A 208 -33.38 -3.03 5.56
N ASP A 209 -33.12 -2.49 6.75
CA ASP A 209 -34.02 -2.69 7.89
C ASP A 209 -33.67 -1.70 9.00
N SER A 210 -34.57 -0.76 9.24
CA SER A 210 -34.64 -0.01 10.48
C SER A 210 -36.12 0.25 10.80
N PRO A 211 -36.51 0.21 12.08
CA PRO A 211 -37.89 0.00 12.54
C PRO A 211 -38.84 1.18 12.26
N PRO A 212 -40.17 0.94 12.32
CA PRO A 212 -41.14 1.72 11.56
C PRO A 212 -41.81 2.81 12.40
N ASP A 213 -41.10 3.89 12.76
CA ASP A 213 -41.74 5.01 13.49
C ASP A 213 -41.06 6.36 13.21
N ALA A 214 -40.93 6.78 11.95
CA ALA A 214 -40.51 8.16 11.61
C ALA A 214 -40.90 8.65 10.19
N ALA A 215 -41.75 7.94 9.46
CA ALA A 215 -41.96 8.19 8.03
C ALA A 215 -43.01 9.26 7.66
N ALA A 216 -43.54 10.03 8.63
CA ALA A 216 -44.69 10.91 8.37
C ALA A 216 -44.42 12.43 8.37
N LEU A 217 -43.18 12.91 8.52
CA LEU A 217 -42.92 14.36 8.60
C LEU A 217 -41.85 14.92 7.63
N LEU A 218 -41.32 14.14 6.70
CA LEU A 218 -40.35 14.65 5.72
C LEU A 218 -40.74 14.28 4.28
N SER A 219 -41.94 14.69 3.89
CA SER A 219 -42.19 15.08 2.50
C SER A 219 -42.17 16.61 2.46
N ALA A 220 -41.31 17.16 1.61
CA ALA A 220 -41.09 18.59 1.32
C ALA A 220 -39.90 19.28 2.00
N ALA A 221 -38.67 18.93 1.58
CA ALA A 221 -37.62 19.92 1.33
C ALA A 221 -36.43 19.29 0.60
N ALA A 222 -36.29 19.65 -0.67
CA ALA A 222 -35.03 19.81 -1.40
C ALA A 222 -34.00 18.66 -1.32
N VAL A 223 -34.09 17.79 -2.32
CA VAL A 223 -32.90 17.40 -3.09
C VAL A 223 -32.18 18.69 -3.52
N ALA A 224 -31.24 19.15 -2.72
CA ALA A 224 -30.23 20.08 -3.20
C ALA A 224 -29.22 19.27 -4.02
N SER A 225 -29.45 19.27 -5.34
CA SER A 225 -28.44 18.89 -6.32
C SER A 225 -27.11 19.59 -5.97
N PRO A 226 -25.96 18.91 -5.96
CA PRO A 226 -24.73 19.61 -6.26
C PRO A 226 -24.86 20.07 -7.71
N GLN A 227 -25.04 21.38 -7.87
CA GLN A 227 -25.00 22.08 -9.14
C GLN A 227 -23.65 21.78 -9.82
N GLY A 228 -23.62 20.81 -10.72
CA GLY A 228 -22.41 20.40 -11.42
C GLY A 228 -22.78 19.61 -12.66
N GLY A 229 -22.31 20.08 -13.82
CA GLY A 229 -22.71 19.60 -15.13
C GLY A 229 -22.51 18.09 -15.36
N ILE A 230 -23.18 17.59 -16.39
CA ILE A 230 -23.23 16.19 -16.88
C ILE A 230 -21.88 15.47 -17.01
N LEU A 231 -20.75 16.20 -16.95
CA LEU A 231 -19.40 15.66 -16.99
C LEU A 231 -18.88 15.07 -15.67
N HIS A 232 -19.59 15.22 -14.55
CA HIS A 232 -19.13 14.66 -13.26
C HIS A 232 -19.51 13.18 -13.06
N ARG A 233 -20.49 12.67 -13.82
CA ARG A 233 -20.94 11.27 -13.72
C ARG A 233 -20.18 10.31 -14.65
N TYR A 234 -19.44 10.84 -15.61
CA TYR A 234 -18.54 10.07 -16.45
C TYR A 234 -17.12 10.56 -16.21
N GLN A 235 -16.26 9.74 -15.60
CA GLN A 235 -14.80 9.96 -15.55
C GLN A 235 -14.16 9.81 -16.95
N LEU A 236 -14.70 10.50 -17.95
CA LEU A 236 -14.16 10.54 -19.31
C LEU A 236 -12.83 11.31 -19.34
N LEU A 237 -12.62 12.25 -18.41
CA LEU A 237 -11.36 12.97 -18.23
C LEU A 237 -10.66 12.48 -16.95
N THR A 238 -10.19 11.23 -16.97
CA THR A 238 -9.17 10.84 -15.99
C THR A 238 -7.88 11.63 -16.28
N PRO A 239 -7.14 12.08 -15.26
CA PRO A 239 -5.86 12.77 -15.46
C PRO A 239 -4.92 12.01 -16.40
N ALA A 240 -4.94 10.68 -16.35
CA ALA A 240 -4.19 9.81 -17.26
C ALA A 240 -4.57 9.99 -18.74
N LEU A 241 -5.87 10.12 -19.04
CA LEU A 241 -6.36 10.32 -20.41
C LEU A 241 -6.01 11.72 -20.95
N ILE A 242 -6.08 12.75 -20.10
CA ILE A 242 -5.66 14.11 -20.48
C ILE A 242 -4.15 14.11 -20.78
N THR A 243 -3.35 13.48 -19.92
CA THR A 243 -1.90 13.41 -20.12
C THR A 243 -1.52 12.62 -21.36
N SER A 244 -2.22 11.52 -21.67
CA SER A 244 -1.97 10.73 -22.88
C SER A 244 -2.35 11.51 -24.14
N LEU A 245 -3.47 12.25 -24.10
CA LEU A 245 -3.90 13.12 -25.21
C LEU A 245 -2.88 14.24 -25.47
N LEU A 246 -2.39 14.90 -24.41
CA LEU A 246 -1.37 15.95 -24.53
C LEU A 246 -0.08 15.40 -25.14
N VAL A 247 0.41 14.26 -24.65
CA VAL A 247 1.62 13.62 -25.19
C VAL A 247 1.41 13.22 -26.66
N ALA A 248 0.26 12.64 -27.00
CA ALA A 248 -0.03 12.25 -28.38
C ALA A 248 -0.06 13.46 -29.33
N PHE A 249 -0.79 14.52 -28.97
CA PHE A 249 -0.96 15.68 -29.86
C PHE A 249 0.24 16.63 -29.91
N PHE A 250 0.96 16.82 -28.80
CA PHE A 250 2.04 17.81 -28.73
C PHE A 250 3.44 17.22 -28.88
N ILE A 251 3.60 15.90 -28.75
CA ILE A 251 4.89 15.23 -28.93
C ILE A 251 4.84 14.32 -30.15
N LEU A 252 3.91 13.37 -30.19
CA LEU A 252 3.90 12.34 -31.23
C LEU A 252 3.51 12.89 -32.61
N VAL A 253 2.42 13.67 -32.70
CA VAL A 253 1.96 14.25 -33.97
C VAL A 253 3.00 15.18 -34.62
N PRO A 254 3.66 16.11 -33.90
CA PRO A 254 4.68 16.97 -34.49
C PRO A 254 5.90 16.19 -35.01
N ILE A 255 6.34 15.15 -34.28
CA ILE A 255 7.44 14.29 -34.72
C ILE A 255 7.09 13.59 -36.04
N VAL A 256 5.88 13.04 -36.13
CA VAL A 256 5.40 12.38 -37.35
C VAL A 256 5.28 13.37 -38.51
N MET A 257 4.73 14.56 -38.27
CA MET A 257 4.61 15.61 -39.28
C MET A 257 5.97 16.08 -39.81
N ILE A 258 6.96 16.25 -38.92
CA ILE A 258 8.33 16.56 -39.32
C ILE A 258 8.89 15.41 -40.17
N GLY A 259 8.68 14.16 -39.75
CA GLY A 259 9.10 12.97 -40.51
C GLY A 259 8.52 12.95 -41.93
N ILE A 260 7.22 13.17 -42.08
CA ILE A 260 6.54 13.21 -43.38
C ILE A 260 7.11 14.34 -44.24
N ASN A 261 7.28 15.54 -43.69
CA ASN A 261 7.85 16.67 -44.42
C ASN A 261 9.30 16.41 -44.87
N THR A 262 10.10 15.72 -44.05
CA THR A 262 11.47 15.33 -44.43
C THR A 262 11.48 14.30 -45.56
N LEU A 263 10.58 13.31 -45.53
CA LEU A 263 10.45 12.32 -46.61
C LEU A 263 9.96 12.97 -47.91
N ALA A 264 8.98 13.87 -47.81
CA ALA A 264 8.44 14.59 -48.97
C ALA A 264 9.46 15.53 -49.63
N SER A 265 10.47 15.99 -48.88
CA SER A 265 11.54 16.85 -49.40
C SER A 265 12.58 16.11 -50.25
N ILE A 266 12.56 14.78 -50.29
CA ILE A 266 13.49 14.00 -51.12
C ILE A 266 13.01 14.08 -52.57
N GLN A 267 13.50 15.10 -53.29
CA GLN A 267 13.32 15.19 -54.73
C GLN A 267 14.30 14.23 -55.40
N SER A 268 13.77 13.23 -56.11
CA SER A 268 14.57 12.38 -56.98
C SER A 268 15.08 13.21 -58.16
N THR A 269 16.40 13.39 -58.26
CA THR A 269 17.04 14.12 -59.35
C THR A 269 17.02 13.29 -60.64
N LEU A 270 15.87 13.20 -61.31
CA LEU A 270 15.80 12.74 -62.70
C LEU A 270 16.16 13.91 -63.64
N ARG A 271 17.44 14.27 -63.67
CA ARG A 271 18.01 15.09 -64.74
C ARG A 271 19.44 14.67 -65.08
N SER A 272 19.58 13.44 -65.53
CA SER A 272 20.57 13.05 -66.54
C SER A 272 19.76 12.22 -67.53
N GLU A 273 19.59 12.52 -68.80
CA GLU A 273 20.42 13.26 -69.74
C GLU A 273 19.55 13.31 -71.01
N ALA A 274 19.34 14.49 -71.60
CA ALA A 274 18.63 14.60 -72.88
C ALA A 274 19.67 14.75 -73.99
N PRO A 275 19.83 13.79 -74.92
CA PRO A 275 20.61 14.02 -76.12
C PRO A 275 19.74 14.76 -77.15
N LYS A 276 19.91 16.09 -77.13
CA LYS A 276 20.11 17.00 -78.27
C LYS A 276 19.62 16.54 -79.66
N ASP A 277 18.61 17.28 -80.15
CA ASP A 277 18.32 17.72 -81.53
C ASP A 277 18.59 16.76 -82.71
N TYR A 278 17.49 16.25 -83.30
CA TYR A 278 17.47 15.84 -84.72
C TYR A 278 16.51 16.74 -85.49
N SER A 279 17.04 17.83 -86.06
CA SER A 279 16.36 18.70 -87.02
C SER A 279 16.26 17.96 -88.37
N ALA A 280 15.06 17.51 -88.74
CA ALA A 280 14.79 16.79 -89.97
C ALA A 280 14.21 17.70 -91.07
N GLN A 281 14.85 18.85 -91.32
CA GLN A 281 14.30 19.81 -92.29
C GLN A 281 15.35 20.52 -93.15
N GLU A 282 16.33 19.80 -93.73
CA GLU A 282 17.06 20.33 -94.90
C GLU A 282 17.82 19.26 -95.70
N LYS A 283 17.12 18.45 -96.52
CA LYS A 283 17.68 17.90 -97.77
C LYS A 283 16.61 17.33 -98.69
N LYS A 284 15.99 18.19 -99.51
CA LYS A 284 15.39 17.78 -100.80
C LYS A 284 15.95 18.66 -101.91
N THR A 285 17.09 18.22 -102.42
CA THR A 285 17.53 18.45 -103.80
C THR A 285 17.39 17.13 -104.53
N GLN A 286 16.28 16.98 -105.26
CA GLN A 286 16.21 16.38 -106.59
C GLN A 286 14.79 16.52 -107.12
#